data_AF-A0A369BRA9-F1
#
_entry.id   AF-A0A369BRA9-F1
#
_cell.length_a   1.000
_cell.length_b   1.000
_cell.length_c   1.000
_cell.angle_alpha   90.00
_cell.angle_beta   90.00
_cell.angle_gamma   90.00
#
_symmetry.space_group_name_H-M   'P 1'
#
loop_
_entity.id
_entity.type
_entity.pdbx_description
1 polymer ?
#
loop_
_entity_poly.entity_id
_entity_poly.type
_entity_poly.pdbx_seq_one_letter_code
_entity_poly.pdbx_strand_id
1 'polypeptide(L)'
;MLFNAKKMTCMDYFVGLPKIRFHATRHTHATLLLLQGVNPKIVSERLGHADVRISLDTYSHLLPSMQKETAIMFGKMLFEEEVEEVVLN
;
A
#
# COMPACT_ATOMS: atom_id res chain seq x y z
N MET A 1 -0.70 15.26 -23.61
CA MET A 1 -1.98 15.54 -24.30
C MET A 1 -3.07 15.68 -23.24
N LEU A 2 -3.24 16.88 -22.68
CA LEU A 2 -4.36 17.80 -22.93
C LEU A 2 -5.74 17.22 -22.61
N PHE A 3 -6.22 17.42 -21.38
CA PHE A 3 -7.66 17.51 -21.11
C PHE A 3 -7.94 18.76 -20.28
N ASN A 4 -8.22 19.82 -21.05
CA ASN A 4 -8.81 21.07 -20.62
C ASN A 4 -10.25 20.78 -20.14
N ALA A 5 -10.55 21.05 -18.88
CA ALA A 5 -11.91 20.93 -18.33
C ALA A 5 -12.22 22.13 -17.43
N LYS A 6 -12.45 23.25 -18.10
CA LYS A 6 -13.13 24.45 -17.62
C LYS A 6 -14.56 24.12 -17.18
N LYS A 7 -14.77 23.61 -15.96
CA LYS A 7 -16.05 23.73 -15.21
C LYS A 7 -15.77 23.79 -13.71
N MET A 8 -15.95 25.01 -13.21
CA MET A 8 -15.85 25.45 -11.83
C MET A 8 -17.06 24.90 -11.05
N THR A 9 -16.83 23.95 -10.14
CA THR A 9 -17.87 23.40 -9.25
C THR A 9 -17.57 23.87 -7.83
N CYS A 10 -18.57 24.47 -7.16
CA CYS A 10 -18.45 25.26 -5.94
C CYS A 10 -17.85 24.56 -4.69
N MET A 11 -17.57 23.26 -4.75
CA MET A 11 -16.97 22.50 -3.64
C MET A 11 -15.45 22.63 -3.53
N ASP A 12 -14.79 23.29 -4.49
CA ASP A 12 -13.34 23.47 -4.50
C ASP A 12 -12.86 24.59 -3.52
N TYR A 13 -13.75 25.25 -2.75
CA TYR A 13 -13.41 26.41 -1.91
C TYR A 13 -13.03 26.08 -0.45
N PHE A 14 -13.40 24.91 0.10
CA PHE A 14 -13.26 24.70 1.55
C PHE A 14 -11.96 24.03 2.00
N VAL A 15 -11.26 23.30 1.14
CA VAL A 15 -9.95 22.75 1.49
C VAL A 15 -9.17 22.60 0.19
N GLY A 16 -7.92 23.04 0.13
CA GLY A 16 -7.01 22.89 -1.02
C GLY A 16 -6.62 21.43 -1.32
N LEU A 17 -7.56 20.51 -1.18
CA LEU A 17 -7.39 19.09 -1.43
C LEU A 17 -7.46 18.84 -2.94
N PRO A 18 -6.48 18.12 -3.51
CA PRO A 18 -6.56 17.71 -4.91
C PRO A 18 -7.80 16.81 -5.09
N LYS A 19 -8.49 16.96 -6.23
CA LYS A 19 -9.68 16.16 -6.56
C LYS A 19 -9.41 14.67 -6.37
N ILE A 20 -9.96 14.08 -5.30
CA ILE A 20 -9.84 12.66 -5.00
C ILE A 20 -10.76 11.93 -5.99
N ARG A 21 -10.16 11.20 -6.93
CA ARG A 21 -10.90 10.31 -7.83
C ARG A 21 -11.35 9.07 -7.05
N PHE A 22 -12.50 8.50 -7.38
CA PHE A 22 -12.96 7.24 -6.77
C PHE A 22 -11.95 6.10 -6.88
N HIS A 23 -11.07 6.12 -7.89
CA HIS A 23 -10.00 5.12 -8.03
C HIS A 23 -8.92 5.22 -6.93
N ALA A 24 -8.76 6.38 -6.30
CA ALA A 24 -7.80 6.58 -5.21
C ALA A 24 -8.12 5.73 -3.98
N THR A 25 -9.39 5.47 -3.69
CA THR A 25 -9.79 4.60 -2.57
C THR A 25 -9.40 3.15 -2.81
N ARG A 26 -9.42 2.70 -4.07
CA ARG A 26 -8.95 1.38 -4.47
C ARG A 26 -7.43 1.25 -4.29
N HIS A 27 -6.69 2.31 -4.58
CA HIS A 27 -5.25 2.35 -4.33
C HIS A 27 -4.94 2.34 -2.83
N THR A 28 -5.58 3.18 -2.02
CA THR A 28 -5.35 3.17 -0.56
C THR A 28 -5.73 1.84 0.08
N HIS A 29 -6.82 1.20 -0.37
CA HIS A 29 -7.20 -0.12 0.12
C HIS A 29 -6.13 -1.19 -0.18
N ALA A 30 -5.61 -1.22 -1.41
CA ALA A 30 -4.57 -2.17 -1.80
C ALA A 30 -3.25 -1.93 -1.05
N THR A 31 -2.82 -0.66 -0.96
CA THR A 31 -1.64 -0.25 -0.21
C THR A 31 -1.73 -0.68 1.26
N LEU A 32 -2.87 -0.47 1.91
CA LEU A 32 -3.05 -0.83 3.32
C LEU A 32 -2.96 -2.35 3.54
N LEU A 33 -3.60 -3.15 2.68
CA LEU A 33 -3.54 -4.60 2.78
C LEU A 33 -2.12 -5.14 2.58
N LEU A 34 -1.37 -4.56 1.64
CA LEU A 34 0.01 -4.95 1.40
C LEU A 34 0.92 -4.57 2.58
N LEU A 35 0.76 -3.38 3.15
CA LEU A 35 1.49 -2.96 4.35
C LEU A 35 1.20 -3.87 5.56
N GLN A 36 0.01 -4.47 5.64
CA GLN A 36 -0.34 -5.44 6.68
C GLN A 36 0.27 -6.84 6.46
N GLY A 37 1.07 -7.06 5.41
CA GLY A 37 1.66 -8.36 5.14
C GLY A 37 0.72 -9.36 4.44
N VAL A 38 -0.43 -8.90 3.94
CA VAL A 38 -1.38 -9.80 3.26
C VAL A 38 -0.80 -10.26 1.93
N ASN A 39 -0.97 -11.54 1.62
CA ASN A 39 -0.47 -12.11 0.36
C ASN A 39 -1.03 -11.34 -0.86
N PRO A 40 -0.16 -10.88 -1.79
CA PRO A 40 -0.58 -10.12 -2.97
C PRO A 40 -1.63 -10.83 -3.83
N LYS A 41 -1.65 -12.17 -3.83
CA LYS A 41 -2.67 -12.97 -4.52
C LYS A 41 -4.07 -12.70 -3.96
N ILE A 42 -4.21 -12.69 -2.64
CA ILE A 42 -5.49 -12.45 -1.94
C ILE A 42 -5.95 -11.00 -2.19
N VAL A 43 -5.01 -10.05 -2.14
CA VAL A 43 -5.30 -8.63 -2.45
C VAL A 43 -5.79 -8.50 -3.89
N SER A 44 -5.14 -9.18 -4.84
CA SER A 44 -5.53 -9.18 -6.25
C SER A 44 -6.92 -9.76 -6.49
N GLU A 45 -7.25 -10.87 -5.84
CA GLU A 45 -8.58 -11.51 -5.89
C GLU A 45 -9.67 -10.59 -5.33
N ARG A 46 -9.41 -9.90 -4.21
CA ARG A 46 -10.33 -8.91 -3.63
C ARG A 46 -10.57 -7.71 -4.52
N LEU A 47 -9.56 -7.29 -5.26
CA LEU A 47 -9.67 -6.23 -6.25
C LEU A 47 -10.40 -6.72 -7.52
N GLY A 48 -10.40 -8.02 -7.79
CA GLY A 48 -10.95 -8.59 -9.02
C GLY A 48 -10.01 -8.41 -10.23
N HIS A 49 -8.70 -8.33 -9.99
CA HIS A 49 -7.73 -8.35 -11.08
C HIS A 49 -7.57 -9.78 -11.59
N ALA A 50 -7.74 -9.98 -12.91
CA ALA A 50 -7.52 -11.27 -13.55
C ALA A 50 -6.08 -11.76 -13.45
N ASP A 51 -5.13 -10.83 -13.28
CA ASP A 51 -3.72 -11.13 -13.13
C ASP A 51 -3.13 -10.44 -11.90
N VAL A 52 -2.47 -11.25 -11.06
CA VAL A 52 -1.77 -10.81 -9.85
C VAL A 52 -0.60 -9.90 -10.20
N ARG A 53 0.00 -10.06 -11.39
CA ARG A 53 1.10 -9.23 -11.88
C ARG A 53 0.74 -7.75 -11.95
N ILE A 54 -0.50 -7.42 -12.33
CA ILE A 54 -0.95 -6.02 -12.41
C ILE A 54 -0.89 -5.36 -11.03
N SER A 55 -1.36 -6.06 -10.00
CA SER A 55 -1.29 -5.60 -8.61
C SER A 55 0.16 -5.50 -8.14
N LEU A 56 0.96 -6.53 -8.39
CA LEU A 56 2.35 -6.56 -7.95
C LEU A 56 3.20 -5.47 -8.61
N ASP A 57 3.07 -5.27 -9.92
CA ASP A 57 3.82 -4.24 -10.64
C ASP A 57 3.47 -2.84 -10.12
N THR A 58 2.17 -2.59 -9.88
CA THR A 58 1.67 -1.30 -9.37
C THR A 58 2.17 -1.00 -7.95
N TYR A 59 2.24 -2.01 -7.08
CA TYR A 59 2.56 -1.84 -5.66
C TYR A 59 3.94 -2.40 -5.25
N SER A 60 4.76 -2.79 -6.22
CA SER A 60 6.07 -3.43 -6.04
C SER A 60 7.00 -2.63 -5.13
N HIS A 61 6.91 -1.30 -5.19
CA HIS A 61 7.69 -0.37 -4.37
C HIS A 61 7.40 -0.44 -2.87
N LEU A 62 6.31 -1.09 -2.45
CA LEU A 62 5.95 -1.29 -1.04
C LEU A 62 6.52 -2.59 -0.47
N LEU A 63 6.97 -3.51 -1.32
CA LEU A 63 7.54 -4.81 -0.92
C LEU A 63 8.94 -4.72 -0.26
N PRO A 64 9.83 -3.74 -0.55
CA PRO A 64 11.17 -3.70 0.05
C PRO A 64 11.17 -3.56 1.57
N SER A 65 10.21 -2.83 2.15
CA SER A 65 10.07 -2.74 3.61
C SER A 65 9.62 -4.06 4.23
N MET A 66 8.73 -4.79 3.55
CA MET A 66 8.20 -6.07 4.01
C MET A 66 9.26 -7.19 4.04
N GLN A 67 10.19 -7.20 3.07
CA GLN A 67 11.26 -8.22 3.05
C GLN A 67 12.19 -8.10 4.25
N LYS A 68 12.53 -6.87 4.66
CA LYS A 68 13.36 -6.63 5.85
C LYS A 68 12.66 -7.12 7.12
N GLU A 69 11.39 -6.77 7.29
CA GLU A 69 10.60 -7.22 8.45
C GLU A 69 10.44 -8.74 8.48
N THR A 70 10.19 -9.36 7.32
CA THR A 70 10.07 -10.83 7.21
C THR A 70 11.38 -11.52 7.57
N ALA A 71 12.53 -11.00 7.12
CA ALA A 71 13.84 -11.54 7.47
C ALA A 71 14.13 -11.43 8.98
N ILE A 72 13.75 -10.31 9.61
CA ILE A 72 13.88 -10.13 11.06
C ILE A 72 12.98 -11.11 11.82
N MET A 73 11.71 -11.24 11.42
CA MET A 73 10.76 -12.17 12.03
C MET A 73 11.20 -13.63 11.86
N PHE A 74 11.72 -13.99 10.69
CA PHE A 74 12.27 -15.31 10.42
C PHE A 74 13.49 -15.61 11.30
N GLY A 75 14.40 -14.66 11.47
CA GLY A 75 15.52 -14.76 12.41
C GLY A 75 15.04 -14.97 13.85
N LYS A 76 14.05 -14.19 14.29
CA LYS A 76 13.44 -14.34 15.63
C LYS A 76 12.81 -15.71 15.85
N MET A 77 12.09 -16.25 14.86
CA MET A 77 11.48 -17.59 14.94
C MET A 77 12.52 -18.71 14.97
N LEU A 78 13.64 -18.54 14.27
CA LEU A 78 14.71 -19.55 14.20
C LEU A 78 15.59 -19.60 15.43
N PHE A 79 15.84 -18.45 16.07
CA PHE A 79 16.84 -18.35 17.13
C PHE A 79 16.28 -18.32 18.56
N GLU A 80 14.95 -18.34 18.77
CA GLU A 80 14.31 -18.33 20.11
C GLU A 80 14.97 -17.37 21.13
N GLU A 81 15.50 -16.23 20.69
CA GLU A 81 16.08 -15.25 21.61
C GLU A 81 15.00 -14.30 22.13
N GLU A 82 14.77 -14.33 23.44
CA GLU A 82 14.18 -13.22 24.19
C GLU A 82 15.08 -12.00 24.03
N VAL A 83 14.74 -11.09 23.11
CA VAL A 83 15.51 -9.85 22.97
C VAL A 83 14.83 -8.76 23.79
N GLU A 84 15.39 -8.56 24.98
CA GLU A 84 15.28 -7.37 25.82
C GLU A 84 15.27 -6.10 24.96
N GLU A 85 14.35 -5.16 25.27
CA GLU A 85 14.27 -3.85 24.64
C GLU A 85 15.63 -3.13 24.66
N VAL A 86 16.23 -2.88 23.49
CA VAL A 86 17.22 -1.79 23.34
C VAL A 86 17.08 -1.13 21.98
N VAL A 87 16.15 -0.18 21.85
CA VAL A 87 16.29 0.94 20.91
C VAL A 87 15.69 2.21 21.53
N LEU A 88 16.35 2.76 22.55
CA LEU A 88 16.40 4.21 22.79
C LEU A 88 17.73 4.54 23.48
N ASN A 89 18.73 4.89 22.68
CA ASN A 89 19.81 5.83 22.99
C ASN A 89 20.32 6.42 21.66
#